data_AF-A0A3Q8ZH13-F1
#
_entry.id   AF-A0A3Q8ZH13-F1
#
_cell.length_a   1.000
_cell.length_b   1.000
_cell.length_c   1.000
_cell.angle_alpha   90.00
_cell.angle_beta   90.00
_cell.angle_gamma   90.00
#
_symmetry.space_group_name_H-M   'P 1'
#
loop_
_entity.id
_entity.type
_entity.pdbx_description
1 polymer ?
#
loop_
_entity_poly.entity_id
_entity_poly.type
_entity_poly.pdbx_seq_one_letter_code
_entity_poly.pdbx_strand_id
1 'polypeptide(L)'
;MKLAVRTMMSLMLALAPGLAGAQATDPGDKTVIFAKDDPEMAVATAKALASLDEFLALAEAPPSGTDRFKLKVEVLDGNVSEHFWVIPFRRTETGFVGILANQPEAVRNVVLGQNIEFTRDDVSDWGYRRDGRQVGSFTVCVMFKRMSQEEADYLRDKSGYDC
;
A
#
# COMPACT_ATOMS: atom_id res chain seq x y z
N MET A 1 -70.70 -3.80 -1.50
CA MET A 1 -69.61 -2.80 -1.49
C MET A 1 -68.34 -3.52 -1.03
N LYS A 2 -67.54 -4.09 -1.94
CA LYS A 2 -66.41 -3.49 -2.68
C LYS A 2 -65.21 -3.06 -1.80
N LEU A 3 -64.09 -3.76 -2.05
CA LEU A 3 -62.66 -3.39 -1.93
C LEU A 3 -62.05 -3.36 -0.51
N ALA A 4 -60.79 -3.75 -0.29
CA ALA A 4 -59.73 -4.21 -1.19
C ALA A 4 -58.66 -5.02 -0.42
N VAL A 5 -58.13 -6.03 -1.11
CA VAL A 5 -56.85 -6.67 -0.81
C VAL A 5 -55.73 -5.62 -0.89
N ARG A 6 -54.86 -5.58 0.12
CA ARG A 6 -53.56 -4.91 0.03
C ARG A 6 -52.48 -5.89 0.43
N THR A 7 -51.95 -6.57 -0.59
CA THR A 7 -50.72 -7.35 -0.53
C THR A 7 -49.58 -6.37 -0.26
N MET A 8 -48.99 -6.42 0.93
CA MET A 8 -47.82 -5.62 1.26
C MET A 8 -46.57 -6.42 0.85
N MET A 9 -46.10 -6.16 -0.36
CA MET A 9 -44.87 -6.72 -0.89
C MET A 9 -43.69 -5.94 -0.29
N SER A 10 -43.15 -6.43 0.81
CA SER A 10 -41.93 -5.87 1.42
C SER A 10 -40.73 -6.18 0.54
N LEU A 11 -40.29 -5.22 -0.26
CA LEU A 11 -39.01 -5.24 -0.95
C LEU A 11 -37.91 -4.91 0.08
N MET A 12 -37.36 -5.93 0.74
CA MET A 12 -36.13 -5.76 1.51
C MET A 12 -34.98 -5.53 0.53
N LEU A 13 -34.55 -4.27 0.40
CA LEU A 13 -33.26 -3.93 -0.18
C LEU A 13 -32.18 -4.57 0.68
N ALA A 14 -31.59 -5.65 0.20
CA ALA A 14 -30.37 -6.21 0.78
C ALA A 14 -29.26 -5.18 0.59
N LEU A 15 -28.92 -4.44 1.66
CA LEU A 15 -27.64 -3.75 1.75
C LEU A 15 -26.56 -4.84 1.77
N ALA A 16 -26.00 -5.15 0.62
CA ALA A 16 -24.72 -5.85 0.57
C ALA A 16 -23.65 -4.89 1.12
N PRO A 17 -22.94 -5.23 2.20
CA PRO A 17 -21.76 -4.49 2.58
C PRO A 17 -20.76 -4.60 1.42
N GLY A 18 -20.34 -3.47 0.87
CA GLY A 18 -19.24 -3.42 -0.07
C GLY A 18 -18.04 -4.06 0.59
N LEU A 19 -17.64 -5.24 0.11
CA LEU A 19 -16.37 -5.85 0.44
C LEU A 19 -15.28 -4.94 -0.13
N ALA A 20 -14.84 -3.96 0.66
CA ALA A 20 -13.51 -3.41 0.52
C ALA A 20 -12.56 -4.58 0.80
N GLY A 21 -12.16 -5.29 -0.27
CA GLY A 21 -11.23 -6.40 -0.17
C GLY A 21 -9.92 -5.89 0.43
N ALA A 22 -9.57 -6.37 1.61
CA ALA A 22 -8.23 -6.25 2.13
C ALA A 22 -7.29 -6.88 1.10
N GLN A 23 -6.50 -6.07 0.41
CA GLN A 23 -5.53 -6.56 -0.55
C GLN A 23 -4.41 -7.21 0.25
N ALA A 24 -4.24 -8.53 0.10
CA ALA A 24 -3.14 -9.24 0.74
C ALA A 24 -1.79 -8.67 0.27
N THR A 25 -0.85 -8.49 1.19
CA THR A 25 0.53 -8.10 0.87
C THR A 25 1.22 -9.17 0.04
N ASP A 26 2.12 -8.73 -0.83
CA ASP A 26 2.92 -9.66 -1.62
C ASP A 26 3.94 -10.37 -0.72
N PRO A 27 4.23 -11.67 -0.92
CA PRO A 27 5.20 -12.42 -0.12
C PRO A 27 6.60 -11.81 -0.05
N GLY A 28 6.95 -10.92 -0.99
CA GLY A 28 8.19 -10.15 -1.00
C GLY A 28 8.18 -8.88 -0.14
N ASP A 29 7.04 -8.47 0.41
CA ASP A 29 6.92 -7.33 1.32
C ASP A 29 7.14 -7.77 2.78
N LYS A 30 8.25 -8.46 3.07
CA LYS A 30 8.71 -8.62 4.46
C LYS A 30 9.28 -7.28 4.94
N THR A 31 8.98 -6.92 6.19
CA THR A 31 9.65 -5.80 6.85
C THR A 31 11.15 -6.11 6.90
N VAL A 32 11.98 -5.25 6.33
CA VAL A 32 13.44 -5.35 6.43
C VAL A 32 13.94 -4.04 6.98
N ILE A 33 14.64 -4.12 8.09
CA ILE A 33 15.17 -2.97 8.82
C ILE A 33 16.45 -2.50 8.12
N PHE A 34 16.49 -1.22 7.74
CA PHE A 34 17.69 -0.58 7.16
C PHE A 34 18.23 0.49 8.10
N ALA A 35 19.53 0.76 7.98
CA ALA A 35 20.15 1.88 8.67
C ALA A 35 19.51 3.18 8.19
N LYS A 36 19.21 4.08 9.14
CA LYS A 36 18.56 5.38 8.89
C LYS A 36 19.30 6.24 7.85
N ASP A 37 20.64 6.10 7.77
CA ASP A 37 21.51 6.91 6.94
C ASP A 37 22.05 6.16 5.71
N ASP A 38 21.33 5.15 5.22
CA ASP A 38 21.75 4.39 4.05
C ASP A 38 21.66 5.23 2.75
N PRO A 39 22.78 5.51 2.06
CA PRO A 39 22.80 6.41 0.92
C PRO A 39 22.04 5.86 -0.29
N GLU A 40 22.01 4.55 -0.50
CA GLU A 40 21.27 3.97 -1.63
C GLU A 40 19.76 4.01 -1.38
N MET A 41 19.34 3.77 -0.13
CA MET A 41 17.94 3.95 0.25
C MET A 41 17.51 5.42 0.13
N ALA A 42 18.35 6.36 0.56
CA ALA A 42 18.07 7.79 0.40
C ALA A 42 17.87 8.18 -1.07
N VAL A 43 18.71 7.67 -1.99
CA VAL A 43 18.56 7.88 -3.44
C VAL A 43 17.27 7.26 -3.97
N ALA A 44 16.93 6.05 -3.53
CA ALA A 44 15.69 5.39 -3.93
C ALA A 44 14.44 6.14 -3.45
N THR A 45 14.42 6.58 -2.18
CA THR A 45 13.36 7.41 -1.61
C THR A 45 13.22 8.73 -2.36
N ALA A 46 14.34 9.43 -2.63
CA ALA A 46 14.32 10.67 -3.40
C ALA A 46 13.72 10.46 -4.81
N LYS A 47 14.04 9.34 -5.47
CA LYS A 47 13.47 8.98 -6.77
C LYS A 47 11.96 8.71 -6.69
N ALA A 48 11.50 8.02 -5.65
CA ALA A 48 10.09 7.79 -5.40
C ALA A 48 9.35 9.12 -5.22
N LEU A 49 9.87 9.99 -4.36
CA LEU A 49 9.27 11.29 -4.05
C LEU A 49 9.23 12.24 -5.26
N ALA A 50 10.25 12.18 -6.13
CA ALA A 50 10.28 12.98 -7.36
C ALA A 50 9.14 12.67 -8.34
N SER A 51 8.54 11.47 -8.25
CA SER A 51 7.46 11.00 -9.12
C SER A 51 6.16 10.72 -8.38
N LEU A 52 6.07 11.13 -7.11
CA LEU A 52 4.93 10.83 -6.24
C LEU A 52 3.62 11.46 -6.75
N ASP A 53 3.65 12.69 -7.27
CA ASP A 53 2.42 13.34 -7.76
C ASP A 53 1.83 12.66 -8.99
N GLU A 54 2.69 12.18 -9.90
CA GLU A 54 2.27 11.40 -11.07
C GLU A 54 1.66 10.07 -10.63
N PHE A 55 2.29 9.37 -9.69
CA PHE A 55 1.75 8.14 -9.11
C PHE A 55 0.38 8.36 -8.48
N LEU A 56 0.22 9.42 -7.68
CA LEU A 56 -1.03 9.68 -6.98
C LEU A 56 -2.16 10.06 -7.95
N ALA A 57 -1.86 10.83 -9.00
CA ALA A 57 -2.83 11.09 -10.08
C ALA A 57 -3.26 9.80 -10.79
N LEU A 58 -2.31 8.88 -11.00
CA LEU A 58 -2.58 7.56 -11.59
C LEU A 58 -3.46 6.70 -10.65
N ALA A 59 -3.23 6.75 -9.34
CA ALA A 59 -4.02 6.04 -8.34
C ALA A 59 -5.45 6.56 -8.22
N GLU A 60 -5.68 7.86 -8.46
CA GLU A 60 -7.03 8.46 -8.47
C GLU A 60 -7.85 8.08 -9.70
N ALA A 61 -7.19 7.88 -10.84
CA ALA A 61 -7.81 7.44 -12.08
C ALA A 61 -7.06 6.23 -12.69
N PRO A 62 -7.15 5.03 -12.09
CA PRO A 62 -6.38 3.87 -12.52
C PRO A 62 -6.67 3.47 -13.97
N PRO A 63 -5.66 3.46 -14.86
CA PRO A 63 -5.82 2.90 -16.20
C PRO A 63 -6.14 1.40 -16.17
N SER A 64 -6.77 0.90 -17.23
CA SER A 64 -6.97 -0.55 -17.39
C SER A 64 -5.64 -1.32 -17.30
N GLY A 65 -5.68 -2.49 -16.68
CA GLY A 65 -4.48 -3.31 -16.46
C GLY A 65 -3.66 -2.89 -15.24
N THR A 66 -4.08 -1.86 -14.48
CA THR A 66 -3.41 -1.45 -13.24
C THR A 66 -4.18 -1.82 -11.97
N ASP A 67 -3.47 -2.24 -10.93
CA ASP A 67 -4.04 -2.54 -9.61
C ASP A 67 -3.00 -2.40 -8.48
N ARG A 68 -3.40 -2.72 -7.24
CA ARG A 68 -2.51 -2.80 -6.05
C ARG A 68 -1.68 -1.55 -5.76
N PHE A 69 -2.30 -0.38 -5.93
CA PHE A 69 -1.71 0.90 -5.53
C PHE A 69 -1.40 0.91 -4.03
N LYS A 70 -0.15 1.29 -3.71
CA LYS A 70 0.38 1.28 -2.34
C LYS A 70 1.34 2.44 -2.11
N LEU A 71 1.28 3.02 -0.91
CA LEU A 71 2.25 3.98 -0.40
C LEU A 71 3.09 3.32 0.67
N LYS A 72 4.38 3.61 0.74
CA LYS A 72 5.23 3.23 1.86
C LYS A 72 5.46 4.44 2.75
N VAL A 73 5.18 4.32 4.04
CA VAL A 73 5.25 5.44 4.98
C VAL A 73 6.19 5.14 6.13
N GLU A 74 6.96 6.13 6.57
CA GLU A 74 7.71 6.07 7.83
C GLU A 74 6.75 6.29 9.01
N VAL A 75 6.83 5.42 10.01
CA VAL A 75 6.15 5.59 11.30
C VAL A 75 7.22 5.74 12.37
N LEU A 76 7.11 6.81 13.16
CA LEU A 76 8.00 7.11 14.27
C LEU A 76 7.38 6.70 15.62
N ASP A 77 8.18 6.06 16.46
CA ASP A 77 7.88 5.73 17.86
C ASP A 77 9.08 6.16 18.74
N GLY A 78 9.04 7.40 19.21
CA GLY A 78 10.19 8.02 19.88
C GLY A 78 11.39 8.16 18.94
N ASN A 79 12.47 7.43 19.23
CA ASN A 79 13.70 7.42 18.42
C ASN A 79 13.77 6.25 17.44
N VAL A 80 12.76 5.38 17.43
CA VAL A 80 12.65 4.24 16.51
C VAL A 80 11.78 4.65 15.35
N SER A 81 12.16 4.28 14.13
CA SER A 81 11.29 4.40 12.97
C SER A 81 11.26 3.13 12.13
N GLU A 82 10.10 2.86 11.53
CA GLU A 82 9.88 1.74 10.63
C GLU A 82 9.07 2.17 9.42
N HIS A 83 9.31 1.53 8.28
CA HIS A 83 8.62 1.84 7.04
C HIS A 83 7.60 0.75 6.68
N PHE A 84 6.36 1.16 6.44
CA PHE A 84 5.23 0.26 6.22
C PHE A 84 4.56 0.52 4.87
N TRP A 85 4.17 -0.54 4.17
CA TRP A 85 3.19 -0.40 3.10
C TRP A 85 1.81 -0.09 3.68
N VAL A 86 1.09 0.80 3.00
CA VAL A 86 -0.27 1.22 3.33
C VAL A 86 -1.18 0.92 2.14
N ILE A 87 -2.10 -0.01 2.34
CA ILE A 87 -2.98 -0.56 1.29
C ILE A 87 -4.32 -1.00 1.89
N PRO A 88 -5.47 -0.50 1.39
CA PRO A 88 -5.60 0.64 0.49
C PRO A 88 -5.26 1.96 1.21
N PHE A 89 -5.07 3.03 0.43
CA PHE A 89 -5.00 4.40 0.92
C PHE A 89 -5.98 5.30 0.15
N ARG A 90 -6.33 6.45 0.75
CA ARG A 90 -7.10 7.52 0.12
C ARG A 90 -6.53 8.88 0.49
N ARG A 91 -6.65 9.85 -0.40
CA ARG A 91 -6.37 11.26 -0.07
C ARG A 91 -7.44 11.83 0.86
N THR A 92 -7.02 12.80 1.67
CA THR A 92 -7.87 13.70 2.45
C THR A 92 -7.55 15.15 2.06
N GLU A 93 -8.23 16.12 2.66
CA GLU A 93 -7.93 17.55 2.45
C GLU A 93 -6.51 17.92 2.87
N THR A 94 -5.96 17.25 3.88
CA THR A 94 -4.68 17.60 4.52
C THR A 94 -3.59 16.53 4.37
N GLY A 95 -3.89 15.39 3.75
CA GLY A 95 -2.95 14.29 3.63
C GLY A 95 -3.61 13.02 3.11
N PHE A 96 -3.44 11.93 3.86
CA PHE A 96 -3.90 10.61 3.49
C PHE A 96 -4.41 9.84 4.71
N VAL A 97 -5.25 8.85 4.45
CA VAL A 97 -5.49 7.76 5.40
C VAL A 97 -5.39 6.43 4.68
N GLY A 98 -5.04 5.38 5.41
CA GLY A 98 -5.01 4.04 4.83
C GLY A 98 -4.70 2.96 5.85
N ILE A 99 -4.67 1.72 5.39
CA ILE A 99 -4.52 0.54 6.23
C ILE A 99 -3.07 0.06 6.19
N LEU A 100 -2.43 -0.01 7.35
CA LEU A 100 -1.06 -0.52 7.50
C LEU A 100 -1.03 -2.03 7.18
N ALA A 101 -0.14 -2.43 6.27
CA ALA A 101 -0.18 -3.74 5.61
C ALA A 101 0.95 -4.70 6.03
N ASN A 102 1.90 -4.27 6.85
CA ASN A 102 2.99 -5.12 7.38
C ASN A 102 2.89 -5.28 8.90
N GLN A 103 3.52 -6.32 9.44
CA GLN A 103 3.62 -6.50 10.90
C GLN A 103 4.72 -5.57 11.45
N PRO A 104 4.44 -4.72 12.46
CA PRO A 104 5.49 -3.95 13.15
C PRO A 104 6.47 -4.87 13.87
N GLU A 105 7.76 -4.54 13.83
CA GLU A 105 8.82 -5.32 14.48
C GLU A 105 9.37 -4.60 15.73
N ALA A 106 9.60 -3.30 15.65
CA ALA A 106 10.24 -2.46 16.66
C ALA A 106 9.30 -1.38 17.19
N VAL A 107 8.55 -0.68 16.32
CA VAL A 107 7.56 0.33 16.77
C VAL A 107 6.39 -0.35 17.49
N ARG A 108 5.86 0.30 18.52
CA ARG A 108 4.81 -0.23 19.41
C ARG A 108 3.53 0.60 19.42
N ASN A 109 3.52 1.71 18.70
CA ASN A 109 2.40 2.65 18.60
C ASN A 109 1.42 2.34 17.45
N VAL A 110 1.70 1.33 16.62
CA VAL A 110 0.83 0.86 15.54
C VAL A 110 0.74 -0.67 15.50
N VAL A 111 -0.29 -1.21 14.84
CA VAL A 111 -0.49 -2.65 14.60
C VAL A 111 -0.87 -2.95 13.15
N LEU A 112 -0.62 -4.17 12.68
CA LEU A 112 -1.08 -4.65 11.37
C LEU A 112 -2.59 -4.46 11.22
N GLY A 113 -3.03 -3.93 10.08
CA GLY A 113 -4.44 -3.70 9.77
C GLY A 113 -5.02 -2.42 10.38
N GLN A 114 -4.22 -1.65 11.12
CA GLN A 114 -4.66 -0.36 11.67
C GLN A 114 -4.87 0.66 10.55
N ASN A 115 -5.98 1.41 10.64
CA ASN A 115 -6.16 2.61 9.83
C ASN A 115 -5.35 3.75 10.44
N ILE A 116 -4.44 4.34 9.67
CA ILE A 116 -3.57 5.44 10.08
C ILE A 116 -3.84 6.68 9.23
N GLU A 117 -3.59 7.85 9.81
CA GLU A 117 -3.50 9.11 9.08
C GLU A 117 -2.03 9.47 8.91
N PHE A 118 -1.67 10.03 7.76
CA PHE A 118 -0.29 10.42 7.45
C PHE A 118 -0.28 11.53 6.41
N THR A 119 0.86 12.20 6.32
CA THR A 119 1.10 13.32 5.43
C THR A 119 2.01 12.92 4.28
N ARG A 120 2.25 13.86 3.36
CA ARG A 120 3.21 13.64 2.27
C ARG A 120 4.62 13.40 2.79
N ASP A 121 5.00 14.07 3.88
CA ASP A 121 6.36 14.01 4.42
C ASP A 121 6.69 12.65 5.03
N ASP A 122 5.67 11.88 5.40
CA ASP A 122 5.82 10.51 5.89
C ASP A 122 6.05 9.51 4.75
N VAL A 123 5.78 9.88 3.48
CA VAL A 123 5.93 8.97 2.34
C VAL A 123 7.41 8.76 2.02
N SER A 124 7.78 7.49 1.82
CA SER A 124 9.15 7.06 1.54
C SER A 124 9.28 6.26 0.24
N ASP A 125 8.18 5.68 -0.25
CA ASP A 125 8.12 4.96 -1.52
C ASP A 125 6.67 4.84 -2.00
N TRP A 126 6.47 4.37 -3.21
CA TRP A 126 5.16 4.03 -3.76
C TRP A 126 5.27 2.83 -4.71
N GLY A 127 4.16 2.14 -4.94
CA GLY A 127 4.13 1.03 -5.89
C GLY A 127 2.72 0.75 -6.42
N TYR A 128 2.65 0.10 -7.57
CA TYR A 128 1.43 -0.50 -8.11
C TYR A 128 1.81 -1.60 -9.09
N ARG A 129 0.82 -2.36 -9.54
CA ARG A 129 0.99 -3.40 -10.56
C ARG A 129 0.41 -2.93 -11.88
N ARG A 130 1.11 -3.18 -12.99
CA ARG A 130 0.65 -3.00 -14.36
C ARG A 130 0.86 -4.30 -15.12
N ASP A 131 -0.23 -4.87 -15.64
CA ASP A 131 -0.21 -6.10 -16.43
C ASP A 131 0.54 -7.24 -15.74
N GLY A 132 0.34 -7.37 -14.43
CA GLY A 132 0.98 -8.40 -13.61
C GLY A 132 2.41 -8.07 -13.13
N ARG A 133 3.00 -6.93 -13.55
CA ARG A 133 4.35 -6.51 -13.15
C ARG A 133 4.33 -5.32 -12.20
N GLN A 134 5.25 -5.28 -11.24
CA GLN A 134 5.39 -4.20 -10.27
C GLN A 134 6.09 -2.99 -10.91
N VAL A 135 5.51 -1.82 -10.66
CA VAL A 135 6.04 -0.52 -11.04
C VAL A 135 6.27 0.31 -9.77
N GLY A 136 7.38 1.03 -9.71
CA GLY A 136 7.83 1.75 -8.51
C GLY A 136 8.60 0.83 -7.56
N SER A 137 8.32 0.94 -6.27
CA SER A 137 8.96 0.17 -5.20
C SER A 137 10.49 0.28 -5.23
N PHE A 138 10.98 1.51 -5.36
CA PHE A 138 12.39 1.79 -5.58
C PHE A 138 13.26 1.31 -4.43
N THR A 139 12.76 1.41 -3.19
CA THR A 139 13.45 0.91 -2.00
C THR A 139 13.56 -0.61 -2.03
N VAL A 140 12.53 -1.33 -2.51
CA VAL A 140 12.57 -2.79 -2.69
C VAL A 140 13.65 -3.21 -3.68
N CYS A 141 13.83 -2.44 -4.77
CA CYS A 141 14.90 -2.70 -5.72
C CYS A 141 16.31 -2.57 -5.11
N VAL A 142 16.50 -1.68 -4.13
CA VAL A 142 17.76 -1.61 -3.38
C VAL A 142 17.91 -2.87 -2.50
N MET A 143 16.82 -3.36 -1.91
CA MET A 143 16.85 -4.59 -1.10
C MET A 143 17.33 -5.80 -1.92
N PHE A 144 16.81 -5.98 -3.13
CA PHE A 144 17.20 -7.12 -3.98
C PHE A 144 18.67 -7.14 -4.36
N LYS A 145 19.31 -5.98 -4.50
CA LYS A 145 20.76 -5.90 -4.76
C LYS A 145 21.61 -6.42 -3.60
N ARG A 146 21.03 -6.52 -2.40
CA ARG A 146 21.72 -6.92 -1.17
C ARG A 146 21.37 -8.33 -0.71
N MET A 147 20.39 -8.94 -1.34
CA MET A 147 20.02 -10.34 -1.13
C MET A 147 20.98 -11.25 -1.90
N SER A 148 20.95 -12.55 -1.56
CA SER A 148 21.56 -13.53 -2.46
C SER A 148 20.81 -13.54 -3.79
N GLN A 149 21.51 -13.91 -4.87
CA GLN A 149 20.88 -14.01 -6.18
C GLN A 149 19.68 -14.95 -6.17
N GLU A 150 19.77 -16.08 -5.47
CA GLU A 150 18.70 -17.07 -5.34
C GLU A 150 17.45 -16.49 -4.65
N GLU A 151 17.64 -15.72 -3.57
CA GLU A 151 16.53 -15.09 -2.85
C GLU A 151 15.89 -13.97 -3.68
N ALA A 152 16.71 -13.12 -4.31
CA ALA A 152 16.22 -12.07 -5.19
C ALA A 152 15.43 -12.66 -6.38
N ASP A 153 15.96 -13.69 -7.04
CA ASP A 153 15.29 -14.36 -8.17
C ASP A 153 13.95 -14.97 -7.77
N TYR A 154 13.90 -15.62 -6.60
CA TYR A 154 12.66 -16.17 -6.05
C TYR A 154 11.61 -15.07 -5.81
N LEU A 155 11.99 -13.95 -5.19
CA LEU A 155 11.07 -12.86 -4.89
C LEU A 155 10.59 -12.13 -6.15
N ARG A 156 11.46 -11.98 -7.16
CA ARG A 156 11.12 -11.40 -8.46
C ARG A 156 10.09 -12.24 -9.20
N ASP A 157 10.30 -13.55 -9.29
CA ASP A 157 9.34 -14.49 -9.93
C ASP A 157 7.95 -14.43 -9.27
N LYS A 158 7.92 -14.36 -7.92
CA LYS A 158 6.66 -14.39 -7.18
C LYS A 158 5.91 -13.07 -7.12
N SER A 159 6.64 -11.95 -7.14
CA SER A 159 6.06 -10.64 -6.83
C SER A 159 6.01 -9.71 -8.06
N GLY A 160 6.64 -10.09 -9.17
CA GLY A 160 6.56 -9.37 -10.44
C GLY A 160 7.45 -8.12 -10.53
N TYR A 161 8.48 -7.99 -9.71
CA TYR A 161 9.43 -6.88 -9.76
C TYR A 161 10.41 -6.99 -10.94
N ASP A 162 10.74 -5.84 -11.55
CA ASP A 162 11.57 -5.73 -12.76
C ASP A 162 13.04 -5.39 -12.49
N CYS A 163 13.32 -4.88 -11.30
CA CYS A 163 14.63 -4.99 -10.69
C CYS A 163 14.75 -6.42 -10.14
#